data_AF-A0A8E7MEG0-F1
#
_entry.id   AF-A0A8E7MEG0-F1
#
_cell.length_a   1.000
_cell.length_b   1.000
_cell.length_c   1.000
_cell.angle_alpha   90.00
_cell.angle_beta   90.00
_cell.angle_gamma   90.00
#
_symmetry.space_group_name_H-M   'P 1'
#
loop_
_entity.id
_entity.type
_entity.pdbx_description
1 polymer ?
#
loop_
_entity_poly.entity_id
_entity_poly.type
_entity_poly.pdbx_seq_one_letter_code
_entity_poly.pdbx_strand_id
1 'polypeptide(L)'
;VSIKPPRRKNVRISKDPQSVAARHRRERISEKIRILQRLVPGGTKMDTASMLDEAAHYLKFLKKQVQSLEQTTSSASASASASVND
;
A
#
# COMPACT_ATOMS: atom_id res chain seq x y z
N VAL A 1 -38.60 -6.35 -0.52
CA VAL A 1 -38.34 -7.37 0.53
C VAL A 1 -37.14 -6.90 1.35
N SER A 2 -37.34 -6.57 2.63
CA SER A 2 -36.28 -6.00 3.49
C SER A 2 -35.47 -7.13 4.12
N ILE A 3 -34.25 -7.36 3.63
CA ILE A 3 -33.35 -8.39 4.17
C ILE A 3 -32.72 -7.83 5.46
N LYS A 4 -33.21 -8.27 6.62
CA LYS A 4 -32.66 -7.89 7.92
C LYS A 4 -31.25 -8.50 8.09
N PRO A 5 -30.23 -7.73 8.49
CA PRO A 5 -28.88 -8.27 8.68
C PRO A 5 -28.85 -9.29 9.82
N PRO A 6 -28.05 -10.37 9.71
CA PRO A 6 -28.02 -11.44 10.71
C PRO A 6 -27.47 -10.91 12.05
N ARG A 7 -28.28 -11.02 13.10
CA ARG A 7 -27.89 -10.64 14.47
C ARG A 7 -26.92 -11.68 15.03
N ARG A 8 -25.60 -11.39 14.98
CA ARG A 8 -24.60 -12.21 15.68
C ARG A 8 -24.75 -11.98 17.20
N LYS A 9 -25.56 -12.82 17.86
CA LYS A 9 -25.75 -12.83 19.31
C LYS A 9 -24.41 -13.10 20.01
N ASN A 10 -23.96 -12.12 20.80
CA ASN A 10 -23.14 -12.31 22.01
C ASN A 10 -21.84 -13.12 21.85
N VAL A 11 -20.92 -12.72 20.98
CA VAL A 11 -19.53 -13.22 21.06
C VAL A 11 -18.89 -12.61 22.32
N ARG A 12 -18.83 -13.38 23.41
CA ARG A 12 -18.06 -13.00 24.61
C ARG A 12 -16.59 -12.89 24.18
N ILE A 13 -16.02 -11.70 24.28
CA ILE A 13 -14.62 -11.47 23.98
C ILE A 13 -13.78 -12.25 25.00
N SER A 14 -13.02 -13.22 24.52
CA SER A 14 -12.09 -14.00 25.36
C SER A 14 -11.06 -13.06 25.99
N LYS A 15 -10.83 -13.22 27.30
CA LYS A 15 -9.79 -12.53 28.08
C LYS A 15 -8.54 -13.38 28.29
N ASP A 16 -8.52 -14.59 27.74
CA ASP A 16 -7.33 -15.44 27.79
C ASP A 16 -6.13 -14.71 27.11
N PRO A 17 -4.92 -14.75 27.72
CA PRO A 17 -3.74 -14.06 27.18
C PRO A 17 -3.45 -14.37 25.72
N GLN A 18 -3.62 -15.62 25.27
CA GLN A 18 -3.36 -16.01 23.88
C GLN A 18 -4.37 -15.35 22.93
N SER A 19 -5.65 -15.33 23.31
CA SER A 19 -6.73 -14.68 22.57
C SER A 19 -6.50 -13.16 22.44
N VAL A 20 -6.07 -12.51 23.52
CA VAL A 20 -5.75 -11.08 23.53
C VAL A 20 -4.53 -10.78 22.64
N ALA A 21 -3.46 -11.56 22.74
CA ALA A 21 -2.28 -11.41 21.91
C ALA A 21 -2.59 -11.57 20.41
N ALA A 22 -3.41 -12.58 20.06
CA ALA A 22 -3.87 -12.80 18.71
C ALA A 22 -4.71 -11.62 18.18
N ARG A 23 -5.57 -11.03 19.03
CA ARG A 23 -6.36 -9.85 18.67
C ARG A 23 -5.47 -8.64 18.39
N HIS A 24 -4.54 -8.30 19.28
CA HIS A 24 -3.59 -7.21 19.05
C HIS A 24 -2.75 -7.42 17.78
N ARG A 25 -2.35 -8.67 17.48
CA ARG A 25 -1.68 -8.99 16.21
C ARG A 25 -2.57 -8.69 15.00
N ARG A 26 -3.84 -9.11 15.03
CA ARG A 26 -4.80 -8.84 13.94
C ARG A 26 -5.05 -7.34 13.77
N GLU A 27 -5.22 -6.59 14.85
CA GLU A 27 -5.40 -5.13 14.80
C GLU A 27 -4.20 -4.43 14.14
N ARG A 28 -2.97 -4.80 14.52
CA ARG A 28 -1.74 -4.27 13.89
C ARG A 28 -1.67 -4.60 12.39
N ILE A 29 -2.07 -5.81 11.99
CA ILE A 29 -2.10 -6.21 10.58
C ILE A 29 -3.17 -5.40 9.83
N SER A 30 -4.38 -5.31 10.37
CA SER A 30 -5.47 -4.54 9.76
C SER A 30 -5.12 -3.07 9.58
N GLU A 31 -4.40 -2.48 10.52
CA GLU A 31 -3.94 -1.09 10.37
C GLU A 31 -2.93 -0.94 9.22
N LYS A 32 -1.94 -1.83 9.14
CA LYS A 32 -0.98 -1.84 8.01
C LYS A 32 -1.68 -2.05 6.67
N ILE A 33 -2.69 -2.91 6.60
CA ILE A 33 -3.50 -3.14 5.40
C ILE A 33 -4.26 -1.86 5.00
N ARG A 34 -4.87 -1.15 5.95
CA ARG A 34 -5.57 0.13 5.67
C ARG A 34 -4.63 1.22 5.15
N ILE A 35 -3.42 1.30 5.70
CA ILE A 35 -2.39 2.21 5.20
C ILE A 35 -2.04 1.83 3.76
N LEU A 36 -1.78 0.55 3.50
CA LEU A 36 -1.44 0.07 2.16
C LEU A 36 -2.54 0.36 1.14
N GLN A 37 -3.82 0.19 1.50
CA GLN A 37 -4.97 0.51 0.64
C GLN A 37 -5.00 1.96 0.15
N ARG A 38 -4.43 2.90 0.93
CA ARG A 38 -4.36 4.33 0.57
C ARG A 38 -3.14 4.67 -0.29
N LEU A 39 -2.08 3.86 -0.21
CA LEU A 39 -0.84 4.07 -0.94
C LEU A 39 -0.86 3.40 -2.33
N VAL A 40 -1.55 2.27 -2.46
CA VAL A 40 -1.65 1.52 -3.71
C VAL A 40 -2.77 2.12 -4.58
N PRO A 41 -2.50 2.42 -5.87
CA PRO A 41 -3.54 2.87 -6.80
C PRO A 41 -4.70 1.87 -6.86
N GLY A 42 -5.91 2.34 -6.58
CA GLY A 42 -7.11 1.49 -6.56
C GLY A 42 -7.24 0.54 -5.36
N GLY A 43 -6.31 0.57 -4.39
CA GLY A 43 -6.20 -0.41 -3.30
C GLY A 43 -7.46 -0.56 -2.42
N THR A 44 -8.29 0.48 -2.28
CA THR A 44 -9.56 0.41 -1.52
C THR A 44 -10.61 -0.49 -2.16
N LYS A 45 -10.48 -0.80 -3.45
CA LYS A 45 -11.41 -1.66 -4.22
C LYS A 45 -10.86 -3.06 -4.47
N MET A 46 -9.68 -3.37 -3.94
CA MET A 46 -8.98 -4.64 -4.15
C MET A 46 -9.13 -5.53 -2.92
N ASP A 47 -9.19 -6.84 -3.14
CA ASP A 47 -8.96 -7.79 -2.05
C ASP A 47 -7.48 -7.80 -1.63
N THR A 48 -7.18 -8.45 -0.51
CA THR A 48 -5.84 -8.41 0.07
C THR A 48 -4.78 -9.05 -0.82
N ALA A 49 -5.09 -10.11 -1.55
CA ALA A 49 -4.10 -10.78 -2.39
C ALA A 49 -3.74 -9.88 -3.59
N SER A 50 -4.74 -9.44 -4.34
CA SER A 50 -4.52 -8.54 -5.47
C SER A 50 -3.86 -7.22 -5.07
N MET A 51 -4.19 -6.66 -3.90
CA MET A 51 -3.54 -5.45 -3.40
C MET A 51 -2.04 -5.66 -3.10
N LEU A 52 -1.66 -6.83 -2.58
CA LEU A 52 -0.24 -7.12 -2.30
C LEU A 52 0.57 -7.28 -3.59
N ASP A 53 -0.01 -7.93 -4.61
CA ASP A 53 0.62 -8.05 -5.93
C ASP A 53 0.77 -6.67 -6.60
N GLU A 54 -0.30 -5.86 -6.57
CA GLU A 54 -0.28 -4.51 -7.13
C GLU A 54 0.69 -3.59 -6.38
N ALA A 55 0.82 -3.72 -5.06
CA ALA A 55 1.83 -3.01 -4.30
C ALA A 55 3.25 -3.30 -4.80
N ALA A 56 3.55 -4.58 -5.10
CA ALA A 56 4.85 -4.97 -5.64
C ALA A 56 5.09 -4.39 -7.04
N HIS A 57 4.06 -4.35 -7.89
CA HIS A 57 4.13 -3.70 -9.20
C HIS A 57 4.31 -2.19 -9.09
N TYR A 58 3.54 -1.52 -8.22
CA TYR A 58 3.62 -0.08 -8.02
C TYR A 58 5.00 0.34 -7.52
N LEU A 59 5.63 -0.43 -6.63
CA LEU A 59 7.02 -0.18 -6.21
C LEU A 59 8.02 -0.29 -7.37
N LYS A 60 7.88 -1.29 -8.25
CA LYS A 60 8.73 -1.42 -9.46
C LYS A 60 8.52 -0.23 -10.41
N PHE A 61 7.28 0.21 -10.57
CA PHE A 61 6.92 1.36 -11.39
C PHE A 61 7.52 2.66 -10.83
N LEU A 62 7.40 2.92 -9.53
CA LEU A 62 8.00 4.09 -8.88
C LEU A 62 9.52 4.11 -9.03
N LYS A 63 10.20 2.95 -8.83
CA LYS A 63 11.66 2.86 -9.03
C LYS A 63 12.07 3.23 -10.46
N LYS A 64 11.34 2.76 -11.47
CA LYS A 64 11.60 3.10 -12.88
C LYS A 64 11.38 4.59 -13.15
N GLN A 65 10.34 5.19 -12.58
CA GLN A 65 10.10 6.63 -12.71
C GLN A 65 11.24 7.45 -12.14
N VAL A 66 11.71 7.12 -10.94
CA VAL A 66 12.85 7.81 -10.31
C VAL A 66 14.10 7.69 -11.18
N GLN A 67 14.44 6.49 -11.65
CA GLN A 67 15.60 6.29 -12.54
C GLN A 67 15.50 7.09 -13.84
N SER A 68 14.30 7.15 -14.45
CA SER A 68 14.06 7.95 -15.65
C SER A 68 14.29 9.44 -15.38
N LEU A 69 13.76 9.96 -14.26
CA LEU A 69 13.93 11.37 -13.87
C LEU A 69 15.39 11.71 -13.54
N GLU A 70 16.13 10.81 -12.91
CA GLU A 70 17.57 10.97 -12.66
C GLU A 70 18.37 11.01 -13.97
N GLN A 71 17.99 10.20 -14.96
CA GLN A 71 18.62 10.23 -16.28
C GLN A 71 18.30 11.51 -17.05
N THR A 72 17.05 12.00 -17.01
CA THR A 72 16.68 13.26 -17.69
C THR A 72 17.32 14.48 -17.04
N THR A 73 17.44 14.50 -15.72
CA THR A 73 18.13 15.58 -15.00
C THR A 73 19.64 15.55 -15.25
N SER A 74 20.24 14.36 -15.32
CA SER A 74 21.66 14.20 -15.67
C SER A 74 21.94 14.61 -17.12
N SER A 75 21.07 14.25 -18.07
CA SER A 75 21.23 14.65 -19.47
C SER A 75 20.96 16.14 -19.70
N ALA A 76 20.03 16.74 -18.96
CA ALA A 76 19.80 18.19 -18.96
C ALA A 76 20.98 18.98 -18.36
N SER A 77 21.68 18.42 -17.37
CA SER A 77 22.91 19.03 -16.82
C SER A 77 24.08 18.92 -17.81
N ALA A 78 24.20 17.81 -18.54
CA ALA A 78 25.22 17.64 -19.59
C ALA A 78 25.01 18.54 -20.82
N SER A 79 23.76 18.82 -21.22
CA SER A 79 23.47 19.75 -22.33
C SER A 79 23.69 21.22 -21.97
N ALA A 80 23.56 21.59 -20.69
CA ALA A 80 23.90 22.93 -20.18
C ALA A 80 25.42 23.21 -20.20
N SER A 81 26.27 22.19 -20.03
CA SER A 81 27.73 22.35 -20.13
C SER A 81 28.27 22.38 -21.57
N ALA A 82 27.50 21.92 -22.56
CA ALA A 82 27.93 21.89 -23.97
C ALA A 82 27.75 23.25 -24.70
N SER A 83 27.10 24.23 -24.06
CA SER A 83 26.78 25.54 -24.65
C SER A 83 27.67 26.70 -24.18
N VAL A 84 28.77 26.43 -23.46
CA VAL A 84 29.74 27.45 -22.99
C VAL A 84 31.05 27.49 -23.79
N ASN A 85 31.20 26.67 -24.84
CA ASN A 85 32.34 26.76 -25.76
C ASN A 85 31.88 27.27 -27.13
N ASP A 86 31.66 28.58 -27.24
CA ASP A 86 31.86 29.36 -28.48
C ASP A 86 32.61 30.65 -28.10
#